data_AF-A0A1D3UKX5-F1
#
_entry.id   AF-A0A1D3UKX5-F1
#
_cell.length_a   1.000
_cell.length_b   1.000
_cell.length_c   1.000
_cell.angle_alpha   90.00
_cell.angle_beta   90.00
_cell.angle_gamma   90.00
#
_symmetry.space_group_name_H-M   'P 1'
#
loop_
_entity.id
_entity.type
_entity.pdbx_description
1 polymer ?
#
loop_
_entity_poly.entity_id
_entity_poly.type
_entity_poly.pdbx_seq_one_letter_code
_entity_poly.pdbx_strand_id
1 'polypeptide(L)' 'MEHTIKEYLHLDPESFMDLVQASSEDLKIPVQLIEKDYYISEILRTLSKSSYSQQIVFKGGTSLSKAYLLIDRFSYHK' A
#
# COMPACT_ATOMS: atom_id res chain seq x y z
N MET A 1 25.99 2.18 -9.86
CA MET A 1 25.63 1.90 -8.46
C MET A 1 24.30 1.18 -8.50
N GLU A 2 24.31 -0.13 -8.23
CA GLU A 2 23.06 -0.84 -7.96
C GLU A 2 22.53 -0.28 -6.63
N HIS A 3 21.49 0.52 -6.70
CA HIS A 3 20.71 0.82 -5.52
C HIS A 3 20.00 -0.47 -5.15
N THR A 4 20.59 -1.25 -4.24
CA THR A 4 19.89 -2.34 -3.57
C THR A 4 18.67 -1.73 -2.91
N ILE A 5 17.50 -1.91 -3.53
CA ILE A 5 16.23 -1.52 -2.92
C ILE A 5 16.17 -2.27 -1.60
N LYS A 6 16.22 -1.56 -0.47
CA LYS A 6 15.89 -2.14 0.83
C LYS A 6 14.55 -2.85 0.68
N GLU A 7 14.41 -4.05 1.25
CA GLU A 7 13.22 -4.91 1.09
C GLU A 7 11.89 -4.19 1.41
N TYR A 8 11.96 -3.09 2.17
CA TYR A 8 10.84 -2.20 2.46
C TYR A 8 11.24 -0.73 2.25
N LEU A 9 10.45 0.01 1.47
CA LEU A 9 10.67 1.44 1.17
C LEU A 9 10.66 2.31 2.43
N HIS A 10 9.75 2.06 3.37
CA HIS A 10 9.64 2.84 4.62
C HIS A 10 10.84 2.74 5.57
N LEU A 11 11.84 1.90 5.28
CA LEU A 11 13.10 1.82 6.03
C LEU A 11 14.11 2.92 5.66
N ASP A 12 13.77 3.75 4.69
CA ASP A 12 14.46 4.99 4.38
C ASP A 12 13.43 6.13 4.43
N PRO A 13 13.18 6.73 5.62
CA PRO A 13 12.07 7.66 5.82
C PRO A 13 12.12 8.90 4.93
N GLU A 14 13.31 9.40 4.60
CA GLU A 14 13.48 10.57 3.73
C GLU A 14 13.06 10.24 2.30
N SER A 15 13.71 9.25 1.67
CA SER A 15 13.35 8.78 0.33
C SER A 15 11.90 8.29 0.24
N PHE A 16 11.38 7.66 1.30
CA PHE A 16 10.00 7.21 1.36
C PHE A 16 9.03 8.39 1.31
N MET A 17 9.26 9.43 2.12
CA MET A 17 8.39 10.60 2.14
C MET A 17 8.46 11.39 0.83
N ASP A 18 9.63 11.47 0.20
CA ASP A 18 9.77 12.07 -1.14
C ASP A 18 8.93 11.32 -2.18
N LEU A 19 8.95 9.98 -2.14
CA LEU A 19 8.12 9.15 -3.03
C LEU A 19 6.62 9.28 -2.75
N VAL A 20 6.21 9.34 -1.47
CA VAL A 20 4.81 9.56 -1.09
C VAL A 20 4.34 10.92 -1.61
N GLN A 21 5.17 11.96 -1.46
CA GLN A 21 4.85 13.32 -1.92
C GLN A 21 4.73 13.38 -3.44
N ALA A 22 5.72 12.84 -4.17
CA ALA A 22 5.69 12.77 -5.63
C ALA A 22 4.47 11.99 -6.15
N SER A 23 4.13 10.86 -5.51
CA SER A 23 2.96 10.06 -5.88
C SER A 23 1.64 10.78 -5.59
N SER A 24 1.56 11.52 -4.47
CA SER A 24 0.41 12.36 -4.13
C SER A 24 0.19 13.44 -5.19
N GLU A 25 1.27 14.07 -5.66
CA GLU A 25 1.22 15.11 -6.68
C GLU A 25 0.82 14.58 -8.06
N ASP A 26 1.34 13.43 -8.48
CA ASP A 26 1.03 12.80 -9.75
C ASP A 26 -0.42 12.29 -9.79
N LEU A 27 -0.82 11.53 -8.77
CA LEU A 27 -2.12 10.86 -8.71
C LEU A 27 -3.25 11.77 -8.22
N LYS A 28 -2.95 12.98 -7.74
CA LYS A 28 -3.92 13.91 -7.12
C LYS A 28 -4.67 13.28 -5.93
N ILE A 29 -3.98 12.45 -5.16
CA ILE A 29 -4.50 11.78 -3.96
C ILE A 29 -3.79 12.35 -2.74
N PRO A 30 -4.47 12.68 -1.64
CA PRO A 30 -3.84 13.17 -0.42
C PRO A 30 -2.69 12.27 0.07
N VAL A 31 -1.56 12.88 0.46
CA VAL A 31 -0.35 12.24 1.02
C VAL A 31 -0.69 11.15 2.04
N GLN A 32 -1.61 11.43 2.97
CA GLN A 32 -2.00 10.52 4.04
C GLN A 32 -2.71 9.26 3.51
N LEU A 33 -3.39 9.35 2.37
CA LEU A 33 -4.00 8.21 1.71
C LEU A 33 -2.97 7.38 0.94
N ILE A 34 -1.99 8.01 0.29
CA ILE A 34 -0.88 7.32 -0.36
C ILE A 34 -0.07 6.51 0.66
N GLU A 35 0.35 7.15 1.75
CA GLU A 35 1.11 6.50 2.82
C GLU A 35 0.34 5.31 3.42
N LYS A 36 -0.95 5.51 3.73
CA LYS A 36 -1.79 4.45 4.25
C LYS A 36 -1.95 3.30 3.25
N ASP A 37 -2.15 3.60 1.97
CA ASP A 37 -2.31 2.58 0.93
C ASP A 37 -1.04 1.73 0.76
N TYR A 38 0.13 2.35 0.88
CA TYR A 38 1.41 1.66 0.93
C TYR A 38 1.47 0.66 2.09
N TYR A 39 1.22 1.09 3.33
CA TYR A 39 1.28 0.18 4.48
C TYR A 39 0.27 -0.95 4.41
N ILE A 40 -0.97 -0.69 3.95
CA ILE A 40 -1.97 -1.73 3.74
C ILE A 40 -1.45 -2.77 2.73
N SER A 41 -0.87 -2.31 1.62
CA SER A 41 -0.34 -3.19 0.58
C SER A 41 0.84 -4.03 1.11
N GLU A 42 1.72 -3.45 1.92
CA GLU A 42 2.84 -4.16 2.54
C GLU A 42 2.41 -5.20 3.58
N ILE A 43 1.40 -4.88 4.40
CA ILE A 43 0.82 -5.85 5.34
C ILE A 43 0.21 -7.03 4.57
N LEU A 44 -0.56 -6.75 3.52
CA LEU A 44 -1.17 -7.80 2.70
C LEU A 44 -0.11 -8.67 2.01
N ARG A 45 0.95 -8.06 1.47
CA ARG A 45 2.10 -8.75 0.87
C ARG A 45 2.84 -9.63 1.87
N THR A 46 2.98 -9.16 3.12
CA THR A 46 3.66 -9.93 4.17
C THR A 46 2.79 -11.09 4.64
N LEU A 47 1.49 -10.86 4.85
CA LEU A 47 0.53 -11.90 5.23
C LEU A 47 0.42 -12.99 4.15
N SER A 48 0.41 -12.62 2.87
CA SER A 48 0.33 -13.59 1.77
C SER A 48 1.56 -14.52 1.68
N LYS A 49 2.72 -14.05 2.15
CA LYS A 49 3.97 -14.84 2.26
C LYS A 49 4.14 -15.55 3.60
N SER A 50 3.24 -15.31 4.57
CA SER A 50 3.33 -15.90 5.91
C SER A 50 2.77 -17.33 5.97
N SER A 51 3.08 -18.04 7.04
CA SER A 51 2.49 -19.35 7.37
C SER A 51 0.97 -19.28 7.61
N TYR A 52 0.41 -18.09 7.80
CA TYR A 52 -1.01 -17.87 8.02
C TYR A 52 -1.80 -17.58 6.72
N SER A 53 -1.14 -17.57 5.56
CA SER A 53 -1.77 -17.23 4.27
C SER A 53 -3.03 -18.06 3.96
N GLN A 54 -3.06 -19.33 4.38
CA GLN A 54 -4.22 -20.22 4.20
C GLN A 54 -5.29 -20.10 5.28
N GLN A 55 -5.03 -19.33 6.34
CA GLN A 55 -5.92 -19.17 7.50
C GLN A 55 -6.60 -17.80 7.53
N ILE A 56 -6.21 -16.89 6.63
CA ILE A 56 -6.68 -15.51 6.61
C ILE A 56 -7.40 -15.23 5.30
N VAL A 57 -8.59 -14.63 5.40
CA VAL A 57 -9.34 -14.12 4.25
C VAL A 57 -9.34 -12.61 4.28
N PHE A 58 -8.81 -11.98 3.22
CA PHE A 58 -8.93 -10.55 3.02
C PHE A 58 -10.30 -10.20 2.41
N LYS A 59 -11.09 -9.38 3.11
CA LYS A 59 -12.46 -9.03 2.73
C LYS A 59 -12.76 -7.54 2.93
N GLY A 60 -13.92 -7.08 2.46
CA GLY A 60 -14.45 -5.72 2.65
C GLY A 60 -14.22 -4.79 1.46
N GLY A 61 -14.39 -3.48 1.66
CA GLY A 61 -14.27 -2.50 0.58
C GLY A 61 -12.89 -2.51 -0.09
N THR A 62 -11.81 -2.67 0.70
CA THR A 62 -10.45 -2.68 0.18
C THR A 62 -10.15 -3.95 -0.63
N SER A 63 -10.78 -5.10 -0.35
CA SER A 63 -10.64 -6.27 -1.21
C SER A 63 -11.37 -6.07 -2.54
N LEU A 64 -12.53 -5.40 -2.53
CA LEU A 64 -13.25 -5.05 -3.74
C LEU A 64 -12.43 -4.10 -4.63
N SER A 65 -11.75 -3.11 -4.04
CA SER A 65 -10.93 -2.16 -4.81
C SER A 65 -9.58 -2.72 -5.24
N LYS A 66 -8.85 -3.47 -4.38
CA LYS A 66 -7.49 -3.95 -4.68
C LYS A 66 -7.40 -5.32 -5.34
N ALA A 67 -8.27 -6.26 -4.97
CA ALA A 67 -8.17 -7.65 -5.46
C ALA A 67 -9.09 -7.91 -6.66
N TYR A 68 -10.30 -7.35 -6.61
CA TYR A 68 -11.31 -7.57 -7.65
C TYR A 68 -11.46 -6.39 -8.63
N LEU A 69 -10.87 -5.23 -8.32
CA LEU A 69 -10.97 -3.99 -9.12
C LEU A 69 -12.42 -3.59 -9.45
N LEU A 70 -13.37 -3.90 -8.56
CA LEU A 70 -14.81 -3.69 -8.78
C LEU A 70 -15.27 -2.28 -8.43
N ILE A 71 -14.47 -1.54 -7.66
CA ILE A 71 -14.75 -0.17 -7.24
C ILE A 71 -13.47 0.66 -7.29
N ASP A 72 -13.60 1.93 -7.67
CA ASP A 72 -12.50 2.89 -7.72
C ASP A 72 -12.71 3.99 -6.65
N ARG A 73 -12.55 3.60 -5.39
CA ARG A 73 -12.57 4.52 -4.25
C ARG A 73 -11.75 3.99 -3.08
N PHE A 74 -11.16 4.90 -2.31
CA PHE A 74 -10.63 4.54 -0.99
C PHE A 74 -11.76 4.16 -0.03
N SER A 75 -11.54 3.11 0.76
CA SER A 75 -12.56 2.55 1.66
C SER A 75 -12.97 3.47 2.83
N TYR A 76 -12.29 4.59 3.04
CA TYR A 76 -12.40 5.41 4.26
C TYR A 76 -12.97 6.81 4.04
N HIS A 77 -13.45 7.13 2.83
CA HIS A 77 -14.29 8.31 2.64
C HIS A 77 -15.72 7.96 3.06
N LYS A 78 -16.06 8.39 4.27
CA LYS A 78 -17.43 8.61 4.71
C LYS A 78 -17.73 10.09 4.54
#